data_AF-A0A224YGB5-F1
#
_entry.id   AF-A0A224YGB5-F1
#
_cell.length_a   1.000
_cell.length_b   1.000
_cell.length_c   1.000
_cell.angle_alpha   90.00
_cell.angle_beta   90.00
_cell.angle_gamma   90.00
#
_symmetry.space_group_name_H-M   'P 1'
#
loop_
_entity.id
_entity.type
_entity.pdbx_description
1 polymer ?
#
loop_
_entity_poly.entity_id
_entity_poly.type
_entity_poly.pdbx_seq_one_letter_code
_entity_poly.pdbx_strand_id
1 'polypeptide(L)'
;MGRFVFIWDGLYRLTTLESQILFWTPGRKPTTTEVHRNWVSQAAAHIRARVRRKDAVVLLTRHTLTLPNGDETPGFAVKRGMCTNDDLIVVHDDGMLSGENNLVRFFLHSAGIDYDGAGYARPCNAFGGYLMGSSMLRLPLQFSHCTMRLAYGAFSRLTCITSKIAKRAGHLIPKPPKITREEFCGLFGAEPCDDRGMSKYEHKNPDKYECYAFCCKGVYKMVQMSGPDGLKCGEDVLYSRRKRCLLGRCKSAT
;
A
#
# COMPACT_ATOMS: atom_id res chain seq x y z
N MET A 1 -5.62 22.27 6.18
CA MET A 1 -4.92 21.10 5.61
C MET A 1 -5.47 20.84 4.22
N GLY A 2 -4.60 20.74 3.20
CA GLY A 2 -5.01 20.33 1.86
C GLY A 2 -5.39 18.84 1.85
N ARG A 3 -6.26 18.44 0.92
CA ARG A 3 -6.59 17.04 0.66
C ARG A 3 -5.96 16.61 -0.66
N PHE A 4 -5.33 15.44 -0.68
CA PHE A 4 -4.89 14.81 -1.91
C PHE A 4 -6.01 13.91 -2.43
N VAL A 5 -6.35 14.05 -3.71
CA VAL A 5 -7.34 13.21 -4.38
C VAL A 5 -6.58 12.35 -5.37
N PHE A 6 -6.68 11.03 -5.22
CA PHE A 6 -6.21 10.10 -6.22
C PHE A 6 -7.26 9.98 -7.31
N ILE A 7 -6.89 10.32 -8.54
CA ILE A 7 -7.73 10.14 -9.72
C ILE A 7 -7.16 8.95 -10.47
N TRP A 8 -7.95 7.87 -10.56
CA TRP A 8 -7.57 6.69 -11.31
C TRP A 8 -8.18 6.75 -12.71
N ASP A 9 -7.33 6.90 -13.72
CA ASP A 9 -7.78 6.99 -15.11
C ASP A 9 -8.04 5.64 -15.79
N GLY A 10 -7.64 4.51 -15.19
CA GLY A 10 -7.87 3.18 -15.78
C GLY A 10 -7.01 2.06 -15.20
N LEU A 11 -7.62 0.89 -14.99
CA LEU A 11 -6.96 -0.35 -14.61
C LEU A 11 -6.71 -1.19 -15.86
N TYR A 12 -5.47 -1.63 -16.05
CA TYR A 12 -5.08 -2.44 -17.20
C TYR A 12 -4.37 -3.70 -16.71
N ARG A 13 -4.87 -4.86 -17.13
CA ARG A 13 -4.20 -6.14 -16.90
C ARG A 13 -3.17 -6.36 -18.00
N LEU A 14 -1.91 -6.57 -17.62
CA LEU A 14 -0.86 -6.96 -18.56
C LEU A 14 -1.13 -8.36 -19.12
N THR A 15 -0.89 -8.52 -20.41
CA THR A 15 -0.82 -9.84 -21.04
C THR A 15 0.44 -10.59 -20.60
N THR A 16 0.49 -11.91 -20.83
CA THR A 16 1.67 -12.73 -20.53
C THR A 16 2.93 -12.19 -21.20
N LEU A 17 2.82 -11.77 -22.48
CA LEU A 17 3.94 -11.22 -23.23
C LEU A 17 4.44 -9.90 -22.65
N GLU A 18 3.52 -8.99 -22.30
CA GLU A 18 3.87 -7.71 -21.67
C GLU A 18 4.51 -7.92 -20.29
N SER A 19 4.02 -8.89 -19.52
CA SER A 19 4.62 -9.29 -18.24
C SER A 19 6.05 -9.82 -18.43
N GLN A 20 6.29 -10.62 -19.47
CA GLN A 20 7.63 -11.10 -19.80
C GLN A 20 8.56 -9.94 -20.19
N ILE A 21 8.10 -8.96 -20.97
CA ILE A 21 8.91 -7.79 -21.32
C ILE A 21 9.42 -7.08 -20.07
N LEU A 22 8.61 -6.99 -19.02
CA LEU A 22 8.98 -6.27 -17.79
C LEU A 22 9.79 -7.13 -16.82
N PHE A 23 9.44 -8.40 -16.63
CA PHE A 23 9.93 -9.24 -15.53
C PHE A 23 10.79 -10.43 -15.97
N TRP A 24 10.99 -10.67 -17.27
CA TRP A 24 11.72 -11.85 -17.72
C TRP A 24 13.20 -11.80 -17.32
N THR A 25 13.57 -12.70 -16.41
CA THR A 25 14.95 -12.97 -16.02
C THR A 25 15.16 -14.48 -15.93
N PRO A 26 15.88 -15.10 -16.88
CA PRO A 26 16.12 -16.55 -16.86
C PRO A 26 16.80 -17.01 -15.58
N GLY A 27 16.22 -18.00 -14.92
CA GLY A 27 16.83 -18.70 -13.78
C GLY A 27 16.94 -17.91 -12.47
N ARG A 28 16.38 -16.70 -12.37
CA ARG A 28 16.40 -15.89 -11.12
C ARG A 28 15.25 -14.90 -11.03
N LYS A 29 15.09 -14.30 -9.85
CA LYS A 29 14.16 -13.20 -9.59
C LYS A 29 14.63 -11.91 -10.29
N PRO A 30 13.70 -11.10 -10.83
CA PRO A 30 14.05 -9.84 -11.47
C PRO A 30 14.45 -8.80 -10.41
N THR A 31 15.52 -8.06 -10.71
CA THR A 31 15.95 -6.97 -9.84
C THR A 31 15.16 -5.69 -10.12
N THR A 32 15.05 -4.80 -9.14
CA THR A 32 14.39 -3.50 -9.31
C THR A 32 14.98 -2.68 -10.46
N THR A 33 16.31 -2.70 -10.62
CA THR A 33 17.03 -2.01 -11.70
C THR A 33 16.68 -2.58 -13.08
N GLU A 34 16.49 -3.90 -13.20
CA GLU A 34 16.12 -4.53 -14.47
C GLU A 34 14.69 -4.22 -14.87
N VAL A 35 13.76 -4.33 -13.92
CA VAL A 35 12.35 -3.97 -14.17
C VAL A 35 12.25 -2.50 -14.61
N HIS A 36 12.99 -1.61 -13.95
CA HIS A 36 13.05 -0.20 -14.34
C HIS A 36 13.65 -0.01 -15.75
N ARG A 37 14.77 -0.66 -16.05
CA ARG A 37 15.41 -0.61 -17.37
C ARG A 37 14.47 -1.10 -18.47
N ASN A 38 13.76 -2.19 -18.22
CA ASN A 38 12.80 -2.77 -19.16
C ASN A 38 11.62 -1.84 -19.38
N TRP A 39 11.11 -1.18 -18.33
CA TRP A 39 10.06 -0.17 -18.43
C TRP A 39 10.43 1.00 -19.33
N VAL A 40 11.64 1.55 -19.17
CA VAL A 40 12.07 2.71 -19.96
C VAL A 40 12.53 2.33 -21.38
N SER A 41 12.65 1.03 -21.67
CA SER A 41 13.07 0.52 -22.97
C SER A 41 12.04 0.75 -24.10
N GLN A 42 12.50 0.58 -25.34
CA GLN A 42 11.63 0.63 -26.52
C GLN A 42 10.66 -0.55 -26.57
N ALA A 43 11.03 -1.71 -26.01
CA ALA A 43 10.15 -2.89 -25.97
C ALA A 43 8.88 -2.61 -25.17
N ALA A 44 8.96 -1.82 -24.10
CA ALA A 44 7.80 -1.43 -23.29
C ALA A 44 7.06 -0.19 -23.82
N ALA A 45 7.43 0.38 -24.98
CA ALA A 45 6.82 1.61 -25.50
C ALA A 45 5.30 1.47 -25.70
N HIS A 46 4.83 0.32 -26.18
CA HIS A 46 3.39 0.05 -26.36
C HIS A 46 2.64 -0.08 -25.02
N ILE A 47 3.29 -0.63 -23.99
CA ILE A 47 2.74 -0.72 -22.62
C ILE A 47 2.58 0.70 -22.05
N ARG A 48 3.65 1.51 -22.13
CA ARG A 48 3.65 2.92 -21.71
C ARG A 48 2.62 3.76 -22.46
N ALA A 49 2.40 3.47 -23.75
CA ALA A 49 1.42 4.17 -24.55
C ALA A 49 -0.03 4.02 -24.02
N ARG A 50 -0.36 2.89 -23.37
CA ARG A 50 -1.69 2.65 -22.77
C ARG A 50 -1.93 3.47 -21.52
N VAL A 51 -0.86 3.81 -20.80
CA VAL A 51 -0.89 4.68 -19.63
C VAL A 51 -0.45 6.11 -19.98
N ARG A 52 -0.80 6.58 -21.18
CA ARG A 52 -0.52 7.97 -21.59
C ARG A 52 -1.30 8.97 -20.72
N ARG A 53 -0.67 10.14 -20.53
CA ARG A 53 -1.19 11.31 -19.77
C ARG A 53 -1.34 11.09 -18.25
N LYS A 54 -0.51 10.23 -17.65
CA LYS A 54 -0.52 10.00 -16.20
C LYS A 54 0.59 10.80 -15.52
N ASP A 55 0.38 11.07 -14.23
CA ASP A 55 1.37 11.71 -13.37
C ASP A 55 2.33 10.66 -12.76
N ALA A 56 1.84 9.42 -12.59
CA ALA A 56 2.59 8.23 -12.18
C ALA A 56 1.91 6.96 -12.70
N VAL A 57 2.68 5.87 -12.85
CA VAL A 57 2.18 4.53 -13.24
C VAL A 57 2.42 3.56 -12.11
N VAL A 58 1.35 2.90 -11.64
CA VAL A 58 1.45 1.86 -10.61
C VAL A 58 1.35 0.49 -11.26
N LEU A 59 2.37 -0.34 -11.03
CA LEU A 59 2.42 -1.73 -11.44
C LEU A 59 2.32 -2.62 -10.20
N LEU A 60 1.17 -3.27 -10.03
CA LEU A 60 0.95 -4.29 -9.01
C LEU A 60 1.39 -5.65 -9.56
N THR A 61 2.22 -6.37 -8.81
CA THR A 61 2.80 -7.63 -9.28
C THR A 61 2.90 -8.68 -8.19
N ARG A 62 2.64 -9.95 -8.53
CA ARG A 62 2.92 -11.09 -7.65
C ARG A 62 4.34 -11.63 -7.81
N HIS A 63 5.13 -11.07 -8.73
CA HIS A 63 6.54 -11.43 -8.85
C HIS A 63 7.32 -10.93 -7.63
N THR A 64 8.07 -11.81 -6.97
CA THR A 64 9.04 -11.40 -5.95
C THR A 64 10.18 -10.64 -6.62
N LEU A 65 10.45 -9.43 -6.14
CA LEU A 65 11.51 -8.58 -6.65
C LEU A 65 12.70 -8.60 -5.71
N THR A 66 13.90 -8.39 -6.25
CA THR A 66 15.11 -8.24 -5.46
C THR A 66 15.78 -6.90 -5.67
N LEU A 67 16.44 -6.40 -4.64
CA LEU A 67 17.40 -5.32 -4.74
C LEU A 67 18.68 -5.81 -5.46
N PRO A 68 19.54 -4.89 -5.95
CA PRO A 68 20.80 -5.27 -6.60
C PRO A 68 21.75 -6.11 -5.74
N ASN A 69 21.62 -6.03 -4.41
CA ASN A 69 22.38 -6.82 -3.45
C ASN A 69 21.80 -8.22 -3.20
N GLY A 70 20.67 -8.57 -3.84
CA GLY A 70 20.02 -9.88 -3.72
C GLY A 70 18.88 -9.94 -2.70
N ASP A 71 18.71 -8.93 -1.85
CA ASP A 71 17.66 -8.90 -0.84
C ASP A 71 16.27 -8.77 -1.48
N GLU A 72 15.28 -9.47 -0.94
CA GLU A 72 13.89 -9.31 -1.39
C GLU A 72 13.35 -7.92 -1.03
N THR A 73 12.49 -7.37 -1.89
CA THR A 73 11.85 -6.08 -1.66
C THR A 73 10.36 -6.12 -1.97
N PRO A 74 9.51 -5.41 -1.18
CA PRO A 74 8.09 -5.29 -1.47
C PRO A 74 7.79 -4.37 -2.67
N GLY A 75 8.81 -3.82 -3.35
CA GLY A 75 8.62 -2.96 -4.50
C GLY A 75 9.71 -1.89 -4.63
N PHE A 76 9.46 -0.92 -5.49
CA PHE A 76 10.32 0.26 -5.64
C PHE A 76 9.61 1.41 -6.36
N ALA A 77 10.17 2.60 -6.22
CA ALA A 77 9.92 3.73 -7.11
C ALA A 77 11.20 4.58 -7.19
N VAL A 78 11.37 5.31 -8.29
CA VAL A 78 12.47 6.26 -8.41
C VAL A 78 12.11 7.54 -7.67
N LYS A 79 13.01 8.04 -6.80
CA LYS A 79 12.79 9.31 -6.09
C LYS A 79 12.64 10.45 -7.10
N ARG A 80 11.57 11.25 -6.98
CA ARG A 80 11.21 12.30 -7.94
C ARG A 80 10.94 11.78 -9.37
N GLY A 81 10.56 10.51 -9.51
CA GLY A 81 10.16 9.92 -10.79
C GLY A 81 8.77 10.38 -11.25
N MET A 82 7.93 10.87 -10.33
CA MET A 82 6.62 11.42 -10.69
C MET A 82 6.76 12.61 -11.65
N CYS A 83 5.89 12.68 -12.66
CA CYS A 83 5.99 13.65 -13.76
C CYS A 83 7.25 13.52 -14.65
N THR A 84 8.00 12.42 -14.61
CA THR A 84 9.17 12.20 -15.48
C THR A 84 8.99 10.92 -16.32
N ASN A 85 10.04 10.49 -17.03
CA ASN A 85 10.04 9.18 -17.71
C ASN A 85 10.31 8.01 -16.74
N ASP A 86 10.63 8.31 -15.47
CA ASP A 86 10.88 7.34 -14.39
C ASP A 86 9.63 7.22 -13.48
N ASP A 87 8.45 7.37 -14.06
CA ASP A 87 7.14 7.48 -13.39
C ASP A 87 6.59 6.15 -12.85
N LEU A 88 7.36 5.08 -12.96
CA LEU A 88 6.97 3.73 -12.52
C LEU A 88 7.09 3.56 -11.00
N ILE A 89 6.01 3.10 -10.41
CA ILE A 89 5.91 2.63 -9.04
C ILE A 89 5.54 1.16 -9.10
N VAL A 90 6.42 0.27 -8.62
CA VAL A 90 6.17 -1.17 -8.58
C VAL A 90 5.89 -1.60 -7.16
N VAL A 91 4.83 -2.37 -6.96
CA VAL A 91 4.43 -2.89 -5.65
C VAL A 91 4.19 -4.38 -5.76
N HIS A 92 4.82 -5.14 -4.86
CA HIS A 92 4.55 -6.55 -4.69
C HIS A 92 3.20 -6.72 -3.99
N ASP A 93 2.30 -7.44 -4.65
CA ASP A 93 1.04 -7.94 -4.08
C ASP A 93 1.30 -9.34 -3.52
N ASP A 94 1.49 -9.41 -2.21
CA ASP A 94 1.61 -10.67 -1.46
C ASP A 94 0.25 -11.30 -1.17
N GLY A 95 -0.84 -10.73 -1.72
CA GLY A 95 -2.20 -11.11 -1.32
C GLY A 95 -2.47 -10.72 0.13
N MET A 96 -1.82 -9.69 0.64
CA MET A 96 -2.14 -9.08 1.93
C MET A 96 -2.26 -7.58 1.73
N LEU A 97 -2.99 -6.89 2.61
CA LEU A 97 -3.09 -5.42 2.58
C LEU A 97 -1.75 -4.70 2.89
N SER A 98 -0.64 -5.44 3.00
CA SER A 98 0.70 -4.88 3.10
C SER A 98 1.06 -4.07 1.84
N GLY A 99 0.56 -4.50 0.67
CA GLY A 99 0.75 -3.82 -0.60
C GLY A 99 0.25 -2.37 -0.62
N GLU A 100 -0.85 -2.07 0.08
CA GLU A 100 -1.40 -0.71 0.13
C GLU A 100 -0.47 0.27 0.85
N ASN A 101 0.12 -0.16 1.97
CA ASN A 101 1.08 0.66 2.73
C ASN A 101 2.35 0.91 1.93
N ASN A 102 2.84 -0.14 1.25
CA ASN A 102 4.00 -0.03 0.37
C ASN A 102 3.71 0.86 -0.83
N LEU A 103 2.50 0.79 -1.41
CA LEU A 103 2.06 1.70 -2.48
C LEU A 103 2.12 3.15 -2.04
N VAL A 104 1.51 3.50 -0.90
CA VAL A 104 1.54 4.87 -0.37
C VAL A 104 2.98 5.33 -0.15
N ARG A 105 3.81 4.46 0.43
CA ARG A 105 5.23 4.73 0.67
C ARG A 105 6.00 5.03 -0.61
N PHE A 106 5.90 4.17 -1.62
CA PHE A 106 6.60 4.35 -2.90
C PHE A 106 6.04 5.52 -3.72
N PHE A 107 4.74 5.80 -3.61
CA PHE A 107 4.13 6.97 -4.21
C PHE A 107 4.70 8.28 -3.65
N LEU A 108 4.79 8.40 -2.32
CA LEU A 108 5.41 9.56 -1.67
C LEU A 108 6.89 9.69 -2.02
N HIS A 109 7.60 8.56 -2.08
CA HIS A 109 8.99 8.55 -2.52
C HIS A 109 9.14 9.04 -3.97
N SER A 110 8.26 8.59 -4.87
CA SER A 110 8.20 9.05 -6.26
C SER A 110 7.90 10.55 -6.38
N ALA A 111 7.07 11.10 -5.48
CA ALA A 111 6.86 12.55 -5.38
C ALA A 111 8.10 13.31 -4.85
N GLY A 112 9.11 12.60 -4.34
CA GLY A 112 10.38 13.17 -3.87
C GLY A 112 10.51 13.28 -2.36
N ILE A 113 9.62 12.65 -1.59
CA ILE A 113 9.65 12.65 -0.13
C ILE A 113 10.66 11.59 0.35
N ASP A 114 11.50 11.97 1.31
CA ASP A 114 12.49 11.08 1.91
C ASP A 114 11.85 10.14 2.94
N TYR A 115 12.42 8.94 3.07
CA TYR A 115 12.11 8.05 4.18
C TYR A 115 12.56 8.66 5.50
N ASP A 116 11.81 8.39 6.57
CA ASP A 116 12.20 8.85 7.91
C ASP A 116 13.60 8.31 8.26
N GLY A 117 14.46 9.18 8.79
CA GLY A 117 15.86 8.88 9.09
C GLY A 117 16.82 9.01 7.90
N ALA A 118 16.33 9.38 6.71
CA ALA A 118 17.14 9.60 5.52
C ALA A 118 16.97 11.00 4.93
N GLY A 119 17.99 11.49 4.21
CA GLY A 119 17.93 12.75 3.45
C GLY A 119 17.41 13.93 4.27
N TYR A 120 16.39 14.63 3.76
CA TYR A 120 15.77 15.76 4.45
C TYR A 120 14.83 15.35 5.60
N ALA A 121 14.51 14.06 5.73
CA ALA A 121 13.75 13.48 6.84
C ALA A 121 14.65 12.81 7.90
N ARG A 122 15.98 13.01 7.85
CA ARG A 122 16.95 12.54 8.85
C ARG A 122 16.59 12.87 10.31
N PRO A 123 15.97 14.02 10.64
CA PRO A 123 15.57 14.32 12.02
C PRO A 123 14.46 13.42 12.56
N CYS A 124 13.68 12.75 11.70
CA CYS A 124 12.65 11.82 12.12
C CYS A 124 13.24 10.42 12.36
N ASN A 125 12.77 9.75 13.42
CA ASN A 125 13.23 8.41 13.74
C ASN A 125 12.74 7.40 12.69
N ALA A 126 13.68 6.77 11.97
CA ALA A 126 13.40 5.69 11.01
C ALA A 126 12.58 4.54 11.62
N PHE A 127 12.76 4.29 12.92
CA PHE A 127 12.10 3.21 13.67
C PHE A 127 10.90 3.69 14.48
N GLY A 128 10.34 4.86 14.15
CA GLY A 128 9.20 5.44 14.85
C GLY A 128 7.86 4.74 14.62
N GLY A 129 7.79 3.78 13.68
CA GLY A 129 6.56 3.10 13.29
C GLY A 129 5.64 3.90 12.38
N TYR A 130 6.16 4.92 11.68
CA TYR A 130 5.43 5.72 10.69
C TYR A 130 5.50 5.09 9.28
N LEU A 131 4.57 5.47 8.40
CA LEU A 131 4.46 4.93 7.03
C LEU A 131 5.73 5.08 6.18
N MET A 132 6.50 6.15 6.39
CA MET A 132 7.77 6.39 5.69
C MET A 132 8.99 5.87 6.45
N GLY A 133 8.81 5.15 7.55
CA GLY A 133 9.88 4.55 8.35
C GLY A 133 10.34 3.18 7.84
N SER A 134 11.34 2.59 8.50
CA SER A 134 11.91 1.27 8.20
C SER A 134 11.48 0.17 9.18
N SER A 135 10.86 0.51 10.31
CA SER A 135 10.38 -0.45 11.30
C SER A 135 8.97 -1.00 11.01
N MET A 136 8.56 -1.97 11.82
CA MET A 136 7.15 -2.37 11.93
C MET A 136 6.26 -1.13 12.15
N LEU A 137 5.18 -1.03 11.36
CA LEU A 137 4.23 0.07 11.42
C LEU A 137 3.43 0.03 12.73
N ARG A 138 3.19 1.19 13.34
CA ARG A 138 2.33 1.31 14.52
C ARG A 138 0.95 1.75 14.09
N LEU A 139 -0.08 1.11 14.65
CA LEU A 139 -1.47 1.55 14.46
C LEU A 139 -1.86 2.62 15.49
N PRO A 140 -2.66 3.63 15.09
CA PRO A 140 -3.14 3.88 13.73
C PRO A 140 -2.01 4.34 12.81
N LEU A 141 -2.09 3.97 11.52
CA LEU A 141 -1.10 4.36 10.53
C LEU A 141 -1.04 5.88 10.39
N GLN A 142 0.16 6.44 10.50
CA GLN A 142 0.39 7.88 10.47
C GLN A 142 1.68 8.23 9.71
N PHE A 143 1.72 9.48 9.24
CA PHE A 143 2.93 10.11 8.74
C PHE A 143 3.68 10.82 9.86
N SER A 144 5.00 10.79 9.82
CA SER A 144 5.83 11.59 10.71
C SER A 144 5.67 13.09 10.42
N HIS A 145 6.08 13.94 11.35
CA HIS A 145 6.09 15.38 11.13
C HIS A 145 7.04 15.79 9.99
N CYS A 146 8.15 15.07 9.76
CA CYS A 146 9.05 15.31 8.62
C CYS A 146 8.34 15.00 7.31
N THR A 147 7.68 13.85 7.22
CA THR A 147 6.91 13.47 6.02
C THR A 147 5.86 14.52 5.69
N MET A 148 5.08 14.95 6.69
CA MET A 148 4.06 16.00 6.51
C MET A 148 4.66 17.33 6.04
N ARG A 149 5.81 17.74 6.62
CA ARG A 149 6.52 18.96 6.24
C ARG A 149 7.03 18.90 4.80
N LEU A 150 7.58 17.76 4.39
CA LEU A 150 8.15 17.57 3.06
C LEU A 150 7.08 17.44 1.99
N ALA A 151 5.92 16.83 2.31
CA ALA A 151 4.87 16.54 1.35
C ALA A 151 4.40 17.79 0.60
N TYR A 152 4.08 18.87 1.30
CA TYR A 152 3.61 20.10 0.65
C TYR A 152 4.64 20.63 -0.37
N GLY A 153 5.91 20.72 0.04
CA GLY A 153 6.99 21.18 -0.81
C GLY A 153 7.23 20.26 -2.01
N ALA A 154 7.18 18.94 -1.81
CA ALA A 154 7.32 17.94 -2.86
C ALA A 154 6.22 18.08 -3.92
N PHE A 155 4.95 18.02 -3.50
CA PHE A 155 3.82 18.07 -4.43
C PHE A 155 3.67 19.44 -5.12
N SER A 156 4.02 20.55 -4.45
CA SER A 156 3.97 21.88 -5.06
C SER A 156 4.98 22.10 -6.20
N ARG A 157 6.02 21.26 -6.30
CA ARG A 157 7.05 21.35 -7.35
C ARG A 157 6.75 20.48 -8.56
N LEU A 158 5.73 19.62 -8.48
CA LEU A 158 5.39 18.68 -9.54
C LEU A 158 4.49 19.36 -10.58
N THR A 159 5.09 19.82 -11.68
CA THR A 159 4.42 20.60 -12.73
C THR A 159 3.21 19.88 -13.34
N CYS A 160 3.23 18.54 -13.44
CA CYS A 160 2.12 17.77 -14.02
C CYS A 160 0.85 17.73 -13.13
N ILE A 161 1.00 17.91 -11.82
CA ILE A 161 -0.13 17.92 -10.86
C ILE A 161 -0.48 19.31 -10.34
N THR A 162 0.45 20.27 -10.37
CA THR A 162 0.22 21.62 -9.80
C THR A 162 -1.01 22.33 -10.36
N SER A 163 -1.27 22.18 -11.66
CA SER A 163 -2.48 22.70 -12.31
C SER A 163 -3.78 21.98 -11.88
N LYS A 164 -3.66 20.79 -11.29
CA LYS A 164 -4.75 19.96 -10.77
C LYS A 164 -4.95 20.14 -9.25
N ILE A 165 -4.06 20.88 -8.56
CA ILE A 165 -4.22 21.20 -7.14
C ILE A 165 -5.35 22.24 -7.01
N ALA A 166 -6.59 21.76 -6.98
CA ALA A 166 -7.77 22.57 -6.73
C ALA A 166 -8.02 22.69 -5.21
N LYS A 167 -8.52 23.85 -4.77
CA LYS A 167 -8.98 24.07 -3.37
C LYS A 167 -10.18 23.20 -2.97
N ARG A 168 -10.81 22.48 -3.92
CA ARG A 168 -11.99 21.68 -3.67
C ARG A 168 -11.59 20.22 -3.42
N ALA A 169 -11.87 19.77 -2.20
CA ALA A 169 -11.86 18.36 -1.86
C ALA A 169 -12.75 17.60 -2.85
N GLY A 170 -12.17 16.66 -3.59
CA GLY A 170 -12.96 15.66 -4.33
C GLY A 170 -13.90 14.91 -3.38
N HIS A 171 -14.87 14.22 -3.95
CA HIS A 171 -15.79 13.36 -3.20
C HIS A 171 -15.00 12.51 -2.20
N LEU A 172 -15.47 12.51 -0.95
CA LEU A 172 -14.92 11.65 0.11
C LEU A 172 -14.78 10.24 -0.46
N ILE A 173 -13.59 9.63 -0.32
CA ILE A 173 -13.42 8.21 -0.61
C ILE A 173 -14.52 7.50 0.20
N PRO A 174 -15.44 6.76 -0.45
CA PRO A 174 -16.54 6.12 0.26
C PRO A 174 -15.94 5.25 1.37
N LYS A 175 -16.55 5.31 2.56
CA LYS A 175 -16.13 4.45 3.67
C LYS A 175 -16.12 2.99 3.16
N PRO A 176 -15.06 2.22 3.43
CA PRO A 176 -14.99 0.84 2.97
C PRO A 176 -16.27 0.08 3.32
N PRO A 177 -16.77 -0.77 2.39
CA PRO A 177 -17.92 -1.61 2.69
C PRO A 177 -17.63 -2.45 3.93
N LYS A 178 -18.69 -2.78 4.67
CA LYS A 178 -18.53 -3.66 5.81
C LYS A 178 -18.26 -5.07 5.28
N ILE A 179 -17.18 -5.70 5.72
CA ILE A 179 -16.81 -7.07 5.34
C ILE A 179 -16.70 -7.97 6.57
N THR A 180 -17.08 -9.24 6.45
CA THR A 180 -16.90 -10.24 7.50
C THR A 180 -15.50 -10.84 7.49
N ARG A 181 -15.18 -11.62 8.53
CA ARG A 181 -13.90 -12.33 8.65
C ARG A 181 -13.75 -13.38 7.54
N GLU A 182 -14.85 -14.07 7.23
CA GLU A 182 -14.96 -15.09 6.20
C GLU A 182 -14.76 -14.48 4.80
N GLU A 183 -15.49 -13.39 4.51
CA GLU A 183 -15.34 -12.67 3.25
C GLU A 183 -13.91 -12.17 3.06
N PHE A 184 -13.30 -11.63 4.12
CA PHE A 184 -11.95 -11.10 4.06
C PHE A 184 -10.89 -12.19 3.87
N CYS A 185 -10.92 -13.31 4.63
CA CYS A 185 -9.98 -14.42 4.39
C CYS A 185 -10.22 -15.10 3.04
N GLY A 186 -11.47 -15.17 2.57
CA GLY A 186 -11.83 -15.72 1.27
C GLY A 186 -11.17 -15.00 0.09
N LEU A 187 -10.87 -13.70 0.21
CA LEU A 187 -10.12 -12.94 -0.81
C LEU A 187 -8.75 -13.54 -1.12
N PHE A 188 -8.17 -14.27 -0.17
CA PHE A 188 -6.84 -14.84 -0.27
C PHE A 188 -6.86 -16.38 -0.34
N GLY A 189 -8.05 -16.97 -0.52
CA GLY A 189 -8.23 -18.43 -0.52
C GLY A 189 -7.90 -19.07 0.83
N ALA A 190 -8.13 -18.34 1.93
CA ALA A 190 -7.89 -18.78 3.29
C ALA A 190 -9.19 -18.84 4.09
N GLU A 191 -9.17 -19.56 5.21
CA GLU A 191 -10.28 -19.63 6.16
C GLU A 191 -9.96 -18.80 7.42
N PRO A 192 -10.95 -18.22 8.10
CA PRO A 192 -10.71 -17.58 9.39
C PRO A 192 -10.18 -18.60 10.40
N CYS A 193 -9.26 -18.16 11.27
CA CYS A 193 -8.78 -19.01 12.36
C CYS A 193 -9.90 -19.31 13.37
N ASP A 194 -9.84 -20.48 14.02
CA ASP A 194 -10.76 -20.84 15.09
C ASP A 194 -10.51 -20.00 16.36
N ASP A 195 -11.52 -19.90 17.23
CA ASP A 195 -11.43 -19.15 18.50
C ASP A 195 -10.29 -19.65 19.38
N ARG A 196 -9.87 -20.92 19.24
CA ARG A 196 -8.70 -21.49 19.92
C ARG A 196 -7.38 -20.95 19.38
N GLY A 197 -7.24 -20.74 18.08
CA GLY A 197 -6.08 -20.05 17.49
C GLY A 197 -6.01 -18.57 17.90
N MET A 198 -7.17 -17.92 18.09
CA MET A 198 -7.29 -16.53 18.53
C MET A 198 -7.15 -16.34 20.05
N SER A 199 -7.38 -17.38 20.85
CA SER A 199 -7.32 -17.36 22.33
C SER A 199 -5.99 -16.81 22.88
N LYS A 200 -4.85 -17.10 22.25
CA LYS A 200 -3.56 -16.56 22.67
C LYS A 200 -3.45 -15.03 22.55
N TYR A 201 -4.37 -14.38 21.82
CA TYR A 201 -4.24 -12.98 21.40
C TYR A 201 -5.47 -12.11 21.74
N GLU A 202 -6.69 -12.63 21.68
CA GLU A 202 -7.93 -11.89 21.95
C GLU A 202 -8.23 -11.71 23.45
N HIS A 203 -7.66 -12.54 24.34
CA HIS A 203 -8.00 -12.54 25.77
C HIS A 203 -7.56 -11.31 26.58
N LYS A 204 -6.84 -10.34 26.00
CA LYS A 204 -6.37 -9.17 26.77
C LYS A 204 -7.27 -7.93 26.65
N ASN A 205 -8.10 -7.77 25.60
CA ASN A 205 -9.13 -6.73 25.45
C ASN A 205 -9.85 -6.82 24.07
N PRO A 206 -11.04 -7.45 23.95
CA PRO A 206 -11.68 -7.72 22.65
C PRO A 206 -11.89 -6.47 21.77
N ASP A 207 -12.27 -5.33 22.35
CA ASP A 207 -12.47 -4.06 21.60
C ASP A 207 -11.18 -3.47 20.98
N LYS A 208 -9.99 -3.83 21.53
CA LYS A 208 -8.69 -3.37 21.02
C LYS A 208 -8.05 -4.34 20.04
N TYR A 209 -8.31 -5.65 20.15
CA TYR A 209 -7.54 -6.65 19.41
C TYR A 209 -8.20 -7.10 18.11
N GLU A 210 -9.53 -7.06 17.98
CA GLU A 210 -10.24 -7.51 16.77
C GLU A 210 -9.83 -6.77 15.49
N CYS A 211 -9.43 -5.49 15.61
CA CYS A 211 -8.96 -4.69 14.49
C CYS A 211 -7.43 -4.62 14.39
N TYR A 212 -6.71 -5.06 15.42
CA TYR A 212 -5.26 -4.96 15.50
C TYR A 212 -4.57 -6.25 15.02
N ALA A 213 -5.17 -7.40 15.32
CA ALA A 213 -4.69 -8.71 14.96
C ALA A 213 -5.84 -9.57 14.45
N PHE A 214 -5.76 -9.91 13.17
CA PHE A 214 -6.65 -10.79 12.46
C PHE A 214 -5.87 -11.99 11.93
N CYS A 215 -6.49 -13.16 11.95
CA CYS A 215 -5.85 -14.42 11.59
C CYS A 215 -6.63 -15.09 10.45
N CYS A 216 -5.92 -15.35 9.35
CA CYS A 216 -6.37 -16.27 8.32
C CYS A 216 -5.47 -17.51 8.33
N LYS A 217 -6.09 -18.69 8.30
CA LYS A 217 -5.46 -19.99 8.19
C LYS A 217 -5.46 -20.39 6.71
N GLY A 218 -4.30 -20.29 6.08
CA GLY A 218 -4.06 -20.90 4.77
C GLY A 218 -3.64 -22.36 4.90
N VAL A 219 -3.49 -23.06 3.77
CA VAL A 219 -3.09 -24.49 3.72
C VAL A 219 -1.75 -24.76 4.43
N TYR A 220 -0.83 -23.78 4.45
CA TYR A 220 0.55 -23.97 4.93
C TYR A 220 1.00 -23.02 6.05
N LYS A 221 0.23 -21.97 6.40
CA LYS A 221 0.63 -21.01 7.44
C LYS A 221 -0.55 -20.21 8.00
N MET A 222 -0.51 -19.90 9.30
CA MET A 222 -1.33 -18.86 9.91
C MET A 222 -0.70 -17.50 9.66
N VAL A 223 -1.48 -16.54 9.17
CA VAL A 223 -0.99 -15.18 8.94
C VAL A 223 -1.72 -14.20 9.83
N GLN A 224 -0.93 -13.49 10.65
CA GLN A 224 -1.40 -12.43 11.51
C GLN A 224 -1.25 -11.09 10.78
N MET A 225 -2.35 -10.36 10.63
CA MET A 225 -2.37 -9.05 9.99
C MET A 225 -3.26 -8.08 10.75
N SER A 226 -3.14 -6.78 10.47
CA SER A 226 -4.11 -5.80 10.97
C SER A 226 -5.42 -5.92 10.20
N GLY A 227 -6.55 -5.78 10.89
CA GLY A 227 -7.86 -5.83 10.25
C GLY A 227 -8.06 -4.60 9.35
N PRO A 228 -8.56 -4.75 8.11
CA PRO A 228 -8.86 -3.61 7.24
C PRO A 228 -9.90 -2.69 7.86
N ASP A 229 -9.84 -1.42 7.46
CA ASP A 229 -10.97 -0.52 7.65
C ASP A 229 -12.20 -1.12 6.93
N GLY A 230 -13.32 -1.24 7.65
CA GLY A 230 -14.53 -1.93 7.16
C GLY A 230 -14.76 -3.32 7.75
N LEU A 231 -13.74 -3.99 8.30
CA LEU A 231 -13.91 -5.31 8.92
C LEU A 231 -14.93 -5.25 10.06
N LYS A 232 -15.88 -6.19 10.11
CA LYS A 232 -16.84 -6.30 11.22
C LYS A 232 -16.08 -6.56 12.52
N CYS A 233 -16.42 -5.80 13.56
CA CYS A 233 -15.88 -5.96 14.90
C CYS A 233 -16.99 -5.68 15.94
N GLY A 234 -16.83 -6.17 17.16
CA GLY A 234 -17.76 -6.07 18.27
C GLY A 234 -19.09 -6.73 17.94
N GLU A 235 -19.24 -8.01 18.27
CA GLU A 235 -20.53 -8.67 18.20
C GLU A 235 -21.45 -8.07 19.28
N ASP A 236 -22.42 -7.27 18.86
CA ASP A 236 -23.47 -6.77 19.74
C ASP A 236 -24.66 -7.74 19.63
N VAL A 237 -25.00 -8.41 20.74
CA VAL A 237 -26.11 -9.40 20.84
C VAL A 237 -27.45 -8.79 20.39
N LEU A 238 -27.56 -7.46 20.45
CA LEU A 238 -28.75 -6.71 20.08
C LEU A 238 -28.74 -6.17 18.64
N TYR A 239 -27.73 -6.47 17.80
CA TYR A 239 -27.57 -5.98 16.42
C TYR A 239 -27.66 -4.45 16.24
N SER A 240 -27.66 -3.68 17.34
CA SER A 240 -28.07 -2.27 17.35
C SER A 240 -26.97 -1.32 16.86
N ARG A 241 -25.69 -1.71 17.02
CA ARG A 241 -24.54 -0.90 16.63
C ARG A 241 -23.76 -1.59 15.52
N ARG A 242 -23.81 -1.01 14.31
CA ARG A 242 -22.95 -1.41 13.17
C ARG A 242 -21.50 -0.97 13.42
N LYS A 243 -20.83 -1.65 14.36
CA LYS A 243 -19.40 -1.48 14.61
C LYS A 243 -18.57 -2.08 13.46
N ARG A 244 -17.47 -1.42 13.13
CA ARG A 244 -16.48 -1.85 12.14
C ARG A 244 -15.10 -1.31 12.52
N CYS A 245 -14.05 -1.95 12.02
CA CYS A 245 -12.69 -1.47 12.17
C CYS A 245 -12.50 -0.18 11.39
N LEU A 246 -11.93 0.82 12.06
CA LEU A 246 -11.54 2.11 11.50
C LEU A 246 -10.26 2.59 12.18
N LEU A 247 -9.18 2.72 11.41
CA LEU A 247 -7.84 3.07 11.87
C LEU A 247 -7.35 2.12 12.97
N GLY A 248 -7.56 0.80 12.78
CA GLY A 248 -7.13 -0.23 13.73
C GLY A 248 -7.92 -0.26 15.05
N ARG A 249 -9.09 0.39 15.12
CA ARG A 249 -9.96 0.38 16.32
C ARG A 249 -11.38 0.00 15.95
N CYS A 250 -12.05 -0.72 16.84
CA CYS A 250 -13.46 -1.03 16.67
C CYS A 250 -14.32 0.20 16.98
N LYS A 251 -15.00 0.75 15.97
CA LYS A 251 -15.82 1.97 16.11
C LYS A 251 -17.22 1.76 15.55
N SER A 252 -18.21 2.36 16.21
CA SER A 252 -19.55 2.50 15.64
C SER A 252 -19.50 3.38 14.40
N ALA A 253 -20.12 2.93 13.31
CA ALA A 253 -20.28 3.76 12.13
C ALA A 253 -21.36 4.81 12.39
N THR A 254 -20.95 6.02 12.79
CA THR A 254 -21.76 7.23 12.64
C THR A 254 -21.68 7.76 11.21
#